data_AF-A0A011NN81-F1
#
_entry.id   AF-A0A011NN81-F1
#
_cell.length_a   1.000
_cell.length_b   1.000
_cell.length_c   1.000
_cell.angle_alpha   90.00
_cell.angle_beta   90.00
_cell.angle_gamma   90.00
#
_symmetry.space_group_name_H-M   'P 1'
#
loop_
_entity.id
_entity.type
_entity.pdbx_description
1 polymer ?
#
loop_
_entity_poly.entity_id
_entity_poly.type
_entity_poly.pdbx_seq_one_letter_code
_entity_poly.pdbx_strand_id
1 'polypeptide(L)' 'MLRVGENTGALDEALLNVSYFYNRDVRESVQKMQQLIEPLLTLIMGGMLGWIMLSVLGPVYDVISKIKT' A
#
# COMPACT_ATOMS: atom_id res chain seq x y z
N MET A 1 -2.64 4.09 -32.70
CA MET A 1 -1.20 4.37 -32.89
C MET A 1 -0.50 3.25 -33.63
N LEU A 2 -0.59 2.00 -33.18
CA LEU A 2 -0.05 0.82 -33.89
C LEU A 2 -0.43 0.74 -35.38
N ARG A 3 -1.73 0.80 -35.68
CA ARG A 3 -2.26 0.76 -37.07
C ARG A 3 -1.87 1.97 -37.93
N VAL A 4 -1.43 3.07 -37.32
CA VAL A 4 -0.94 4.26 -38.04
C VAL A 4 0.55 4.09 -38.33
N GLY A 5 1.34 3.64 -37.34
CA GLY A 5 2.75 3.32 -37.54
C GLY A 5 2.99 2.20 -38.55
N GLU A 6 2.09 1.22 -38.62
CA GLU A 6 2.12 0.17 -39.64
C GLU A 6 1.89 0.73 -41.06
N ASN A 7 0.93 1.64 -41.23
CA ASN A 7 0.62 2.27 -42.52
C ASN A 7 1.66 3.31 -42.98
N THR A 8 2.45 3.87 -42.05
CA THR A 8 3.50 4.87 -42.35
C THR A 8 4.91 4.29 -42.33
N GLY A 9 5.08 2.98 -42.09
CA GLY A 9 6.39 2.34 -41.94
C GLY A 9 7.12 2.67 -40.63
N ALA A 10 6.46 3.34 -39.68
CA ALA A 10 6.98 3.74 -38.37
C ALA A 10 6.54 2.79 -37.24
N LEU A 11 6.43 1.49 -37.54
CA LEU A 11 5.96 0.48 -36.59
C LEU A 11 6.86 0.37 -35.35
N ASP A 12 8.17 0.50 -35.55
CA ASP A 12 9.18 0.40 -34.47
C ASP A 12 8.99 1.50 -33.42
N GLU A 13 8.76 2.74 -33.89
CA GLU A 13 8.45 3.89 -33.04
C GLU A 13 7.09 3.74 -32.35
N ALA A 14 6.10 3.16 -33.03
CA ALA A 14 4.80 2.86 -32.43
C ALA A 14 4.90 1.82 -31.29
N LEU A 15 5.72 0.78 -31.46
CA LEU A 15 5.95 -0.25 -30.45
C LEU A 15 6.71 0.29 -29.22
N LEU A 16 7.72 1.14 -29.43
CA LEU A 16 8.43 1.84 -28.36
C LEU A 16 7.50 2.70 -27.52
N ASN A 17 6.60 3.46 -28.16
CA ASN A 17 5.62 4.29 -27.46
C ASN A 17 4.63 3.47 -26.63
N VAL A 18 4.17 2.33 -27.16
CA VAL A 18 3.29 1.41 -26.41
C VAL A 18 4.02 0.84 -25.19
N SER A 19 5.25 0.37 -25.38
CA SER A 19 6.08 -0.15 -24.27
C SER A 19 6.32 0.91 -23.19
N TYR A 20 6.63 2.15 -23.59
CA TYR A 20 6.79 3.26 -22.65
C TYR A 20 5.53 3.51 -21.84
N PHE A 21 4.37 3.55 -22.49
CA PHE A 21 3.09 3.81 -21.84
C PHE A 21 2.75 2.72 -20.82
N TYR A 22 2.85 1.44 -21.21
CA TYR A 22 2.58 0.33 -20.30
C TYR A 22 3.58 0.26 -19.13
N ASN A 23 4.87 0.49 -19.38
CA ASN A 23 5.86 0.52 -18.31
C ASN A 23 5.55 1.64 -17.30
N ARG A 24 5.15 2.81 -17.78
CA ARG A 24 4.75 3.92 -16.93
C ARG A 24 3.51 3.58 -16.10
N ASP A 25 2.49 3.03 -16.72
CA ASP A 25 1.23 2.68 -16.05
C ASP A 25 1.45 1.58 -14.98
N VAL A 26 2.27 0.58 -15.30
CA VAL A 26 2.68 -0.47 -14.34
C VAL A 26 3.45 0.16 -13.18
N ARG A 27 4.42 1.03 -13.46
CA ARG A 27 5.22 1.70 -12.42
C ARG A 27 4.36 2.55 -11.51
N GLU A 28 3.42 3.32 -12.06
CA GLU A 28 2.48 4.12 -11.30
C GLU A 28 1.56 3.25 -10.43
N SER A 29 1.06 2.13 -10.98
CA SER A 29 0.22 1.18 -10.25
C SER A 29 0.97 0.55 -9.08
N VAL A 30 2.23 0.13 -9.29
CA VAL A 30 3.09 -0.40 -8.24
C VAL A 30 3.36 0.66 -7.16
N GLN A 31 3.62 1.90 -7.56
CA GLN A 31 3.87 3.00 -6.61
C GLN A 31 2.63 3.29 -5.76
N LYS A 32 1.44 3.33 -6.37
CA LYS A 32 0.16 3.47 -5.65
C LYS A 32 -0.06 2.31 -4.68
N MET A 33 0.24 1.09 -5.10
CA MET A 33 0.13 -0.09 -4.23
C MET A 33 1.07 0.02 -3.02
N GLN A 34 2.32 0.43 -3.22
CA GLN A 34 3.28 0.65 -2.14
C GLN A 34 2.83 1.75 -1.17
N GLN A 35 2.29 2.85 -1.68
CA GLN A 35 1.75 3.94 -0.86
C GLN A 35 0.55 3.52 0.00
N LEU A 36 -0.21 2.50 -0.41
CA LEU A 36 -1.31 1.95 0.39
C LEU A 36 -0.85 0.91 1.41
N ILE A 37 0.26 0.22 1.16
CA ILE A 37 0.83 -0.76 2.11
C ILE A 37 1.28 -0.05 3.40
N GLU A 38 1.89 1.12 3.30
CA GLU A 38 2.36 1.88 4.46
C GLU A 38 1.26 2.18 5.50
N PRO A 39 0.14 2.86 5.17
CA PRO A 39 -0.91 3.14 6.13
C PRO A 39 -1.60 1.86 6.65
N LEU A 40 -1.67 0.80 5.84
CA LEU A 40 -2.19 -0.49 6.28
C LEU A 40 -1.30 -1.10 7.36
N LEU A 41 0.02 -1.09 7.17
CA LEU A 41 0.97 -1.56 8.17
C LEU A 41 0.89 -0.72 9.45
N THR A 42 0.74 0.60 9.34
CA THR A 42 0.55 1.48 10.50
C THR A 42 -0.72 1.15 11.27
N LEU A 43 -1.84 0.91 10.58
CA LEU A 43 -3.10 0.50 11.22
C LEU A 43 -2.96 -0.84 11.96
N ILE A 44 -2.31 -1.83 11.33
CA ILE A 44 -2.06 -3.13 11.95
C ILE A 44 -1.17 -2.99 13.18
N MET A 45 -0.07 -2.20 13.10
CA MET A 45 0.80 -1.94 14.24
C MET A 45 0.07 -1.21 15.37
N GLY A 46 -0.72 -0.19 15.06
CA GLY A 46 -1.53 0.54 16.04
C GLY A 46 -2.53 -0.38 16.73
N GLY A 47 -3.21 -1.25 15.97
CA GLY A 47 -4.13 -2.26 16.51
C GLY A 47 -3.43 -3.26 17.43
N MET A 48 -2.27 -3.78 17.02
CA MET A 48 -1.47 -4.69 17.86
C MET A 48 -1.03 -4.03 19.17
N LEU A 49 -0.55 -2.78 19.11
CA LEU A 49 -0.18 -2.04 20.32
C LEU A 49 -1.38 -1.79 21.24
N GLY A 50 -2.53 -1.40 20.68
CA GLY A 50 -3.77 -1.25 21.44
C GLY A 50 -4.19 -2.55 22.13
N TRP A 51 -4.08 -3.68 21.44
CA TRP A 51 -4.35 -5.00 22.01
C TRP A 51 -3.42 -5.33 23.19
N ILE A 52 -2.12 -5.10 23.03
CA ILE A 52 -1.12 -5.29 24.09
C ILE A 52 -1.44 -4.41 25.29
N MET A 53 -1.77 -3.14 25.06
CA MET A 53 -2.14 -2.20 26.13
C MET A 53 -3.35 -2.70 26.92
N LEU A 54 -4.41 -3.19 26.26
CA LEU A 54 -5.57 -3.74 26.95
C LEU A 54 -5.21 -4.97 27.80
N SER A 55 -4.37 -5.85 27.27
CA SER A 55 -3.89 -7.05 27.98
C SER A 55 -3.09 -6.71 29.25
N VAL A 56 -2.32 -5.62 29.23
CA VAL A 56 -1.47 -5.21 30.36
C VAL A 56 -2.22 -4.29 31.33
N LEU A 57 -2.91 -3.25 30.83
CA LEU A 57 -3.58 -2.26 31.67
C LEU A 57 -4.81 -2.82 32.36
N GLY A 58 -5.55 -3.76 31.75
CA GLY A 58 -6.72 -4.38 32.37
C GLY A 58 -6.41 -4.97 33.76
N PRO A 59 -5.45 -5.91 33.87
CA PRO A 59 -5.01 -6.45 35.16
C PRO A 59 -4.48 -5.39 36.13
N VAL A 60 -3.79 -4.36 35.63
CA VAL A 60 -3.28 -3.26 36.46
C VAL A 60 -4.44 -2.47 37.09
N TYR A 61 -5.47 -2.14 36.32
CA TYR A 61 -6.67 -1.48 36.83
C TYR A 61 -7.41 -2.35 37.85
N ASP A 62 -7.54 -3.65 37.60
CA ASP A 62 -8.17 -4.60 38.53
C ASP A 62 -7.43 -4.64 39.87
N VAL A 63 -6.08 -4.69 39.85
CA VAL A 63 -5.26 -4.69 41.08
C VAL A 63 -5.42 -3.37 41.85
N ILE A 64 -5.35 -2.22 41.16
CA ILE A 64 -5.53 -0.91 41.80
C ILE A 64 -6.93 -0.78 42.42
N SER A 65 -7.97 -1.28 41.73
CA SER A 65 -9.35 -1.21 42.23
C SER A 65 -9.55 -2.06 43.50
N LYS A 66 -8.94 -3.25 43.56
CA LYS A 66 -9.03 -4.16 44.71
C LYS A 66 -8.28 -3.64 45.94
N ILE A 67 -7.23 -2.83 45.75
CA ILE A 67 -6.45 -2.24 46.85
C ILE A 67 -7.17 -1.05 47.50
N LYS A 68 -8.16 -0.44 46.83
CA LYS A 68 -8.88 0.74 47.34
C LYS A 68 -10.09 0.42 48.24
N THR A 69 -10.25 -0.85 48.65
CA THR A 69 -11.22 -1.29 49.68
C THR A 69 -10.44 -1.76 50.90
#